data_AF-A0A640QID9-F1
#
_entry.id   AF-A0A640QID9-F1
#
_cell.length_a   1.000
_cell.length_b   1.000
_cell.length_c   1.000
_cell.angle_alpha   90.00
_cell.angle_beta   90.00
_cell.angle_gamma   90.00
#
_symmetry.space_group_name_H-M   'P 1'
#
loop_
_entity.id
_entity.type
_entity.pdbx_description
1 polymer ?
#
loop_
_entity_poly.entity_id
_entity_poly.type
_entity_poly.pdbx_seq_one_letter_code
_entity_poly.pdbx_strand_id
1 'polypeptide(L)'
;MFKKRHSVIDANDATLVMHSLGGDRDAFCEIVTRYQTLLCSLAYSSVGDIKLSEDIAQEAFIVAWKELDTLRDPEKLKAWLCGILRFKVSHHRRKEANNPGRQAEQIEEQLLPENAECNMDSEAIQRQHEALMWEVLDKMDSTYREPLILFYREQQSVERVAAELDLTVDTTKQRLSRGRKLLKSAMSAFVEDALKNSKPGIAFTTAVLSAIGGISPPAKAAAFGAGAANAGSLFKLATLLPLIAASSGFISSFFGLRAGLDQSRTERERKFVIALVVSFLLVAVVFVAGMFGLKYLALSNEQFAKPFAWLSQALVGIFVLSYLFMVRYMIRGLQTLRAQERIFHPEAFINDTEQQNPSQREYRSKMRLFGVPLFHFQFGMPEQGDKPAYGWVAGGNYAYGLLFAWGGIAVAPISVGIFSVGFVTVGAVGLGMLSAGTVAIGLFAFGASAAGYKAYSSLSSLGWESAFSGGFSIAKDAAVGSIALAEQANNELAAQISALTLFSQTYQWALAAMAIMVIVPAAWHSHNVRKRMKRDQRL
;
A
#
# COMPACT_ATOMS: atom_id res chain seq x y z
N MET A 1 -66.08 -14.11 -1.41
CA MET A 1 -65.73 -14.91 -0.21
C MET A 1 -64.49 -14.31 0.48
N PHE A 2 -64.55 -13.01 0.79
CA PHE A 2 -63.48 -12.28 1.48
C PHE A 2 -63.72 -12.38 2.99
N LYS A 3 -63.05 -13.32 3.66
CA LYS A 3 -63.11 -13.45 5.11
C LYS A 3 -62.03 -12.55 5.70
N LYS A 4 -62.45 -11.52 6.44
CA LYS A 4 -61.70 -10.67 7.39
C LYS A 4 -60.27 -11.16 7.67
N ARG A 5 -59.27 -10.51 7.06
CA ARG A 5 -57.82 -10.69 7.34
C ARG A 5 -57.24 -9.46 8.06
N HIS A 6 -57.94 -8.96 9.07
CA HIS A 6 -57.49 -7.81 9.85
C HIS A 6 -57.78 -8.05 11.34
N SER A 7 -56.73 -8.38 12.10
CA SER A 7 -56.52 -8.06 13.53
C SER A 7 -55.47 -8.92 14.24
N VAL A 8 -54.68 -9.76 13.55
CA VAL A 8 -53.62 -10.56 14.21
C VAL A 8 -52.26 -9.85 14.25
N ILE A 9 -52.07 -8.79 13.44
CA ILE A 9 -50.77 -8.13 13.22
C ILE A 9 -50.24 -7.41 14.48
N ASP A 10 -51.11 -7.04 15.43
CA ASP A 10 -50.73 -6.41 16.72
C ASP A 10 -51.05 -7.30 17.94
N ALA A 11 -51.24 -8.60 17.74
CA ALA A 11 -51.54 -9.52 18.83
C ALA A 11 -50.30 -9.76 19.71
N ASN A 12 -50.50 -9.70 21.04
CA ASN A 12 -49.50 -10.11 22.03
C ASN A 12 -49.14 -11.60 21.85
N ASP A 13 -47.94 -12.02 22.23
CA ASP A 13 -47.46 -13.39 22.06
C ASP A 13 -48.42 -14.42 22.64
N ALA A 14 -48.98 -14.14 23.82
CA ALA A 14 -49.95 -15.01 24.46
C ALA A 14 -51.19 -15.26 23.59
N THR A 15 -51.67 -14.24 22.87
CA THR A 15 -52.81 -14.34 21.96
C THR A 15 -52.45 -15.18 20.74
N LEU A 16 -51.27 -14.97 20.14
CA LEU A 16 -50.79 -15.77 19.01
C LEU A 16 -50.65 -17.25 19.36
N VAL A 17 -50.13 -17.57 20.55
CA VAL A 17 -50.02 -18.95 21.06
C VAL A 17 -51.41 -19.58 21.19
N MET A 18 -52.37 -18.88 21.80
CA MET A 18 -53.72 -19.41 21.99
C MET A 18 -54.45 -19.67 20.66
N HIS A 19 -54.29 -18.78 19.68
CA HIS A 19 -54.85 -18.99 18.33
C HIS A 19 -54.18 -20.17 17.61
N SER A 20 -52.86 -20.31 17.74
CA SER A 20 -52.12 -21.43 17.17
C SER A 20 -52.54 -22.77 17.79
N LEU A 21 -52.74 -22.84 19.11
CA LEU A 21 -53.27 -24.02 19.81
C LEU A 21 -54.73 -24.33 19.39
N GLY A 22 -55.49 -23.30 19.03
CA GLY A 22 -56.82 -23.43 18.41
C GLY A 22 -56.81 -23.92 16.96
N GLY A 23 -55.63 -24.21 16.39
CA GLY A 23 -55.46 -24.73 15.03
C GLY A 23 -55.25 -23.67 13.94
N ASP A 24 -55.08 -22.39 14.32
CA ASP A 24 -54.81 -21.31 13.37
C ASP A 24 -53.34 -21.31 12.94
N ARG A 25 -53.09 -21.75 11.70
CA ARG A 25 -51.74 -21.78 11.12
C ARG A 25 -51.20 -20.38 10.83
N ASP A 26 -52.08 -19.42 10.53
CA ASP A 26 -51.66 -18.05 10.21
C ASP A 26 -51.11 -17.37 11.48
N ALA A 27 -51.66 -17.68 12.66
CA ALA A 27 -51.15 -17.19 13.95
C ALA A 27 -49.73 -17.66 14.25
N PHE A 28 -49.37 -18.89 13.89
CA PHE A 28 -47.99 -19.36 14.04
C PHE A 28 -47.03 -18.81 12.99
N CYS A 29 -47.53 -18.56 11.76
CA CYS A 29 -46.75 -17.86 10.74
C CYS A 29 -46.31 -16.47 11.23
N GLU A 30 -47.18 -15.78 11.98
CA GLU A 30 -46.84 -14.51 12.62
C GLU A 30 -45.76 -14.67 13.70
N ILE A 31 -45.81 -15.74 14.51
CA ILE A 31 -44.76 -16.07 15.49
C ILE A 31 -43.42 -16.28 14.78
N VAL A 32 -43.39 -17.03 13.68
CA VAL A 32 -42.18 -17.25 12.87
C VAL A 32 -41.66 -15.92 12.32
N THR A 33 -42.53 -15.12 11.71
CA THR A 33 -42.17 -13.81 11.15
C THR A 33 -41.57 -12.88 12.20
N ARG A 34 -42.11 -12.90 13.43
CA ARG A 34 -41.64 -12.10 14.56
C ARG A 34 -40.26 -12.54 15.07
N TYR A 35 -40.01 -13.84 15.17
CA TYR A 35 -38.82 -14.39 15.84
C TYR A 35 -37.73 -14.93 14.91
N GLN A 36 -37.94 -14.98 13.59
CA GLN A 36 -36.98 -15.53 12.63
C GLN A 36 -35.63 -14.83 12.68
N THR A 37 -35.60 -13.49 12.73
CA THR A 37 -34.32 -12.76 12.74
C THR A 37 -33.54 -13.01 14.02
N LEU A 38 -34.23 -13.06 15.17
CA LEU A 38 -33.64 -13.37 16.46
C LEU A 38 -33.03 -14.77 16.47
N LEU A 39 -33.81 -15.80 16.12
CA LEU A 39 -33.38 -17.19 16.18
C LEU A 39 -32.27 -17.48 15.17
N CYS A 40 -32.37 -16.98 13.94
CA CYS A 40 -31.29 -17.11 12.95
C CYS A 40 -30.02 -16.36 13.39
N SER A 41 -30.13 -15.20 14.03
CA SER A 41 -28.96 -14.45 14.52
C SER A 41 -28.28 -15.15 15.70
N LEU A 42 -29.05 -15.71 16.63
CA LEU A 42 -28.53 -16.48 17.76
C LEU A 42 -27.88 -17.79 17.28
N ALA A 43 -28.51 -18.50 16.34
CA ALA A 43 -27.93 -19.70 15.74
C ALA A 43 -26.62 -19.35 15.04
N TYR A 44 -26.63 -18.31 14.20
CA TYR A 44 -25.45 -17.84 13.48
C TYR A 44 -24.32 -17.46 14.43
N SER A 45 -24.62 -16.77 15.54
CA SER A 45 -23.64 -16.42 16.57
C SER A 45 -22.90 -17.62 17.17
N SER A 46 -23.54 -18.80 17.10
CA SER A 46 -23.05 -20.04 17.70
C SER A 46 -22.37 -20.99 16.71
N VAL A 47 -22.78 -21.01 15.43
CA VAL A 47 -22.28 -21.99 14.44
C VAL A 47 -21.44 -21.40 13.31
N GLY A 48 -21.56 -20.11 13.05
CA GLY A 48 -20.75 -19.41 12.06
C GLY A 48 -21.11 -19.59 10.59
N ASP A 49 -22.04 -20.47 10.26
CA ASP A 49 -22.51 -20.69 8.88
C ASP A 49 -23.95 -20.20 8.73
N ILE A 50 -24.21 -19.40 7.68
CA ILE A 50 -25.53 -18.81 7.41
C ILE A 50 -26.55 -19.91 7.11
N LYS A 51 -26.24 -20.82 6.19
CA LYS A 51 -27.17 -21.89 5.78
C LYS A 51 -27.47 -22.80 6.95
N LEU A 52 -26.42 -23.19 7.68
CA LEU A 52 -26.58 -24.02 8.87
C LEU A 52 -27.40 -23.31 9.97
N SER A 53 -27.22 -21.99 10.12
CA SER A 53 -28.00 -21.22 11.10
C SER A 53 -29.49 -21.18 10.75
N GLU A 54 -29.82 -21.09 9.46
CA GLU A 54 -31.20 -21.13 8.95
C GLU A 54 -31.81 -22.51 9.14
N ASP A 55 -31.07 -23.58 8.84
CA ASP A 55 -31.52 -24.97 9.03
C ASP A 55 -31.81 -25.26 10.52
N ILE A 56 -30.92 -24.84 11.42
CA ILE A 56 -31.10 -25.03 12.88
C ILE A 56 -32.30 -24.22 13.39
N ALA A 57 -32.48 -22.98 12.91
CA ALA A 57 -33.63 -22.16 13.28
C ALA A 57 -34.94 -22.76 12.75
N GLN A 58 -34.95 -23.27 11.52
CA GLN A 58 -36.08 -23.98 10.93
C GLN A 58 -36.44 -25.22 11.75
N GLU A 59 -35.46 -26.05 12.13
CA GLU A 59 -35.70 -27.19 13.01
C GLU A 59 -36.28 -26.76 14.36
N ALA A 60 -35.79 -25.66 14.94
CA ALA A 60 -36.31 -25.13 16.20
C ALA A 60 -37.77 -24.70 16.07
N PHE A 61 -38.17 -24.03 14.98
CA PHE A 61 -39.56 -23.69 14.73
C PHE A 61 -40.46 -24.91 14.47
N ILE A 62 -39.95 -25.94 13.80
CA ILE A 62 -40.71 -27.20 13.59
C ILE A 62 -40.96 -27.91 14.92
N VAL A 63 -39.96 -27.94 15.82
CA VAL A 63 -40.14 -28.47 17.17
C VAL A 63 -41.12 -27.60 17.95
N ALA A 64 -40.97 -26.27 17.87
CA ALA A 64 -41.88 -25.34 18.53
C ALA A 64 -43.34 -25.51 18.07
N TRP A 65 -43.58 -25.77 16.78
CA TRP A 65 -44.92 -26.05 16.26
C TRP A 65 -45.51 -27.34 16.85
N LYS A 66 -44.69 -28.39 16.96
CA LYS A 66 -45.12 -29.70 17.46
C LYS A 66 -45.36 -29.74 18.96
N GLU A 67 -44.59 -28.95 19.71
CA GLU A 67 -44.57 -28.97 21.18
C GLU A 67 -45.14 -27.68 21.78
N LEU A 68 -45.86 -26.88 21.00
CA LEU A 68 -46.41 -25.59 21.46
C LEU A 68 -47.33 -25.75 22.67
N ASP A 69 -48.01 -26.89 22.78
CA ASP A 69 -48.88 -27.27 23.89
C ASP A 69 -48.12 -27.49 25.21
N THR A 70 -46.81 -27.71 25.15
CA THR A 70 -45.94 -27.85 26.33
C THR A 70 -45.56 -26.50 26.95
N LEU A 71 -45.83 -25.38 26.26
CA LEU A 71 -45.57 -24.03 26.76
C LEU A 71 -46.56 -23.69 27.88
N ARG A 72 -46.07 -23.77 29.12
CA ARG A 72 -46.89 -23.51 30.33
C ARG A 72 -47.35 -22.06 30.48
N ASP A 73 -46.54 -21.13 29.97
CA ASP A 73 -46.74 -19.69 30.14
C ASP A 73 -46.62 -19.03 28.76
N PRO A 74 -47.75 -18.69 28.12
CA PRO A 74 -47.77 -18.10 26.79
C PRO A 74 -47.00 -16.77 26.68
N GLU A 75 -46.80 -16.06 27.79
CA GLU A 75 -46.01 -14.81 27.82
C GLU A 75 -44.50 -15.05 27.71
N LYS A 76 -44.04 -16.30 27.92
CA LYS A 76 -42.62 -16.68 27.86
C LYS A 76 -42.23 -17.34 26.54
N LEU A 77 -43.03 -17.15 25.49
CA LEU A 77 -42.81 -17.72 24.15
C LEU A 77 -41.37 -17.50 23.67
N LYS A 78 -40.87 -16.27 23.75
CA LYS A 78 -39.51 -15.92 23.33
C LYS A 78 -38.43 -16.71 24.06
N ALA A 79 -38.49 -16.77 25.39
CA ALA A 79 -37.52 -17.48 26.20
C ALA A 79 -37.56 -18.99 25.92
N TRP A 80 -38.75 -19.54 25.72
CA TRP A 80 -38.96 -20.95 25.37
C TRP A 80 -38.39 -21.28 23.99
N LEU A 81 -38.66 -20.47 22.96
CA LEU A 81 -38.07 -20.60 21.62
C LEU A 81 -36.53 -20.55 21.65
N CYS A 82 -35.96 -19.60 22.38
CA CYS A 82 -34.51 -19.52 22.58
C CYS A 82 -33.93 -20.76 23.28
N GLY A 83 -34.70 -21.37 24.19
CA GLY A 83 -34.33 -22.63 24.86
C GLY A 83 -34.24 -23.80 23.89
N ILE A 84 -35.25 -23.97 23.03
CA ILE A 84 -35.26 -25.00 21.97
C ILE A 84 -34.05 -24.80 21.04
N LEU A 85 -33.81 -23.55 20.61
CA LEU A 85 -32.69 -23.24 19.74
C LEU A 85 -31.35 -23.60 20.38
N ARG A 86 -31.11 -23.21 21.64
CA ARG A 86 -29.86 -23.53 22.36
C ARG A 86 -29.66 -25.03 22.49
N PHE A 87 -30.73 -25.80 22.73
CA PHE A 87 -30.66 -27.25 22.74
C PHE A 87 -30.22 -27.81 21.39
N LYS A 88 -30.82 -27.34 20.29
CA LYS A 88 -30.48 -27.75 18.92
C LYS A 88 -29.04 -27.40 18.55
N VAL A 89 -28.60 -26.18 18.83
CA VAL A 89 -27.21 -25.72 18.65
C VAL A 89 -26.24 -26.60 19.45
N SER A 90 -26.54 -26.87 20.73
CA SER A 90 -25.71 -27.74 21.58
C SER A 90 -25.62 -29.17 21.06
N HIS A 91 -26.73 -29.71 20.56
CA HIS A 91 -26.77 -31.04 19.94
C HIS A 91 -25.93 -31.08 18.66
N HIS A 92 -26.07 -30.07 17.80
CA HIS A 92 -25.29 -29.95 16.57
C HIS A 92 -23.78 -29.89 16.86
N ARG A 93 -23.35 -29.02 17.80
CA ARG A 93 -21.93 -28.89 18.18
C ARG A 93 -21.34 -30.18 18.76
N ARG A 94 -22.11 -30.95 19.53
CA ARG A 94 -21.68 -32.25 20.06
C ARG A 94 -21.55 -33.31 18.96
N LYS A 95 -22.43 -33.29 17.95
CA LYS A 95 -22.37 -34.20 16.80
C LYS A 95 -21.16 -33.91 15.91
N GLU A 96 -20.86 -32.63 15.68
CA GLU A 96 -19.65 -32.19 14.97
C GLU A 96 -18.36 -32.59 15.70
N ALA A 97 -18.29 -32.36 17.03
CA ALA A 97 -17.12 -32.71 17.83
C ALA A 97 -16.82 -34.22 17.87
N ASN A 98 -17.85 -35.06 17.71
CA ASN A 98 -17.72 -36.52 17.68
C ASN A 98 -17.48 -37.11 16.28
N ASN A 99 -17.35 -36.27 15.24
CA ASN A 99 -17.18 -36.74 13.86
C ASN A 99 -15.96 -36.06 13.19
N PRO A 100 -14.72 -36.41 13.59
CA PRO A 100 -13.49 -35.73 13.17
C PRO A 100 -13.14 -35.88 11.67
N GLY A 101 -13.83 -36.74 10.92
CA GLY A 101 -13.55 -36.97 9.49
C GLY A 101 -13.88 -35.79 8.56
N ARG A 102 -14.82 -34.92 8.95
CA ARG A 102 -15.33 -33.85 8.07
C ARG A 102 -14.40 -32.64 7.93
N GLN A 103 -13.56 -32.38 8.94
CA GLN A 103 -12.53 -31.32 8.85
C GLN A 103 -11.35 -31.72 7.96
N ALA A 104 -11.10 -33.02 7.75
CA ALA A 104 -10.05 -33.50 6.86
C ALA A 104 -10.51 -33.47 5.38
N GLU A 105 -11.76 -33.85 5.10
CA GLU A 105 -12.32 -33.83 3.73
C GLU A 105 -12.44 -32.41 3.14
N GLN A 106 -12.74 -31.40 3.97
CA GLN A 106 -12.77 -29.99 3.53
C GLN A 106 -11.39 -29.41 3.16
N ILE A 107 -10.30 -30.00 3.69
CA ILE A 107 -8.93 -29.61 3.37
C ILE A 107 -8.44 -30.37 2.12
N GLU A 108 -8.92 -31.59 1.90
CA GLU A 108 -8.50 -32.42 0.78
C GLU A 108 -9.17 -32.04 -0.56
N GLU A 109 -10.39 -31.51 -0.53
CA GLU A 109 -11.05 -30.93 -1.73
C GLU A 109 -10.36 -29.63 -2.22
N GLN A 110 -9.44 -29.05 -1.44
CA GLN A 110 -8.67 -27.86 -1.80
C GLN A 110 -7.39 -28.14 -2.64
N LEU A 111 -7.06 -29.41 -2.93
CA LEU A 111 -5.75 -29.80 -3.48
C LEU A 111 -5.76 -30.51 -4.85
N LEU A 112 -6.74 -30.26 -5.73
CA LEU A 112 -6.70 -30.74 -7.12
C LEU A 112 -6.58 -29.58 -8.13
N PRO A 113 -5.66 -29.64 -9.11
CA PRO A 113 -5.41 -28.53 -10.02
C PRO A 113 -6.20 -28.60 -11.34
N GLU A 114 -6.46 -27.39 -11.84
CA GLU A 114 -6.60 -26.96 -13.24
C GLU A 114 -7.91 -27.15 -14.03
N ASN A 115 -8.35 -26.00 -14.57
CA ASN A 115 -9.15 -25.77 -15.78
C ASN A 115 -10.69 -25.70 -15.64
N ALA A 116 -11.20 -24.55 -15.18
CA ALA A 116 -12.47 -24.00 -15.66
C ALA A 116 -12.51 -22.47 -15.49
N GLU A 117 -12.85 -21.79 -16.58
CA GLU A 117 -12.77 -20.34 -16.79
C GLU A 117 -13.78 -19.53 -15.97
N CYS A 118 -13.33 -18.34 -15.54
CA CYS A 118 -14.10 -17.12 -15.24
C CYS A 118 -15.53 -17.30 -14.68
N ASN A 119 -15.64 -17.53 -13.37
CA ASN A 119 -16.74 -17.07 -12.48
C ASN A 119 -16.62 -17.59 -11.03
N MET A 120 -15.71 -18.55 -10.74
CA MET A 120 -15.52 -19.13 -9.39
C MET A 120 -14.78 -18.24 -8.38
N ASP A 121 -14.04 -17.22 -8.82
CA ASP A 121 -13.22 -16.40 -7.91
C ASP A 121 -14.05 -15.63 -6.88
N SER A 122 -15.25 -15.17 -7.23
CA SER A 122 -16.05 -14.34 -6.31
C SER A 122 -16.61 -15.14 -5.13
N GLU A 123 -17.05 -16.38 -5.36
CA GLU A 123 -17.57 -17.24 -4.29
C GLU A 123 -16.44 -17.77 -3.41
N ALA A 124 -15.29 -18.10 -4.00
CA ALA A 124 -14.12 -18.54 -3.24
C ALA A 124 -13.58 -17.41 -2.35
N ILE A 125 -13.49 -16.18 -2.87
CA ILE A 125 -13.10 -14.99 -2.11
C ILE A 125 -14.10 -14.69 -1.00
N GLN A 126 -15.41 -14.78 -1.27
CA GLN A 126 -16.45 -14.55 -0.28
C GLN A 126 -16.38 -15.57 0.87
N ARG A 127 -16.19 -16.86 0.56
CA ARG A 127 -16.00 -17.92 1.56
C ARG A 127 -14.74 -17.70 2.40
N GLN A 128 -13.64 -17.23 1.78
CA GLN A 128 -12.42 -16.88 2.51
C GLN A 128 -12.63 -15.68 3.45
N HIS A 129 -13.35 -14.64 3.00
CA HIS A 129 -13.69 -13.50 3.84
C HIS A 129 -14.57 -13.90 5.03
N GLU A 130 -15.56 -14.77 4.80
CA GLU A 130 -16.44 -15.28 5.85
C GLU A 130 -15.67 -16.13 6.87
N ALA A 131 -14.78 -17.02 6.41
CA ALA A 131 -13.93 -17.83 7.28
C ALA A 131 -13.02 -16.96 8.16
N LEU A 132 -12.41 -15.92 7.58
CA LEU A 132 -11.56 -14.96 8.29
C LEU A 132 -12.34 -14.19 9.36
N MET A 133 -13.53 -13.72 9.00
CA MET A 133 -14.42 -13.01 9.91
C MET A 133 -14.81 -13.90 11.09
N TRP A 134 -15.10 -15.17 10.82
CA TRP A 134 -15.49 -16.13 11.85
C TRP A 134 -14.33 -16.56 12.75
N GLU A 135 -13.11 -16.66 12.24
CA GLU A 135 -11.94 -16.94 13.07
C GLU A 135 -11.72 -15.86 14.15
N VAL A 136 -12.08 -14.62 13.84
CA VAL A 136 -11.99 -13.48 14.76
C VAL A 136 -13.18 -13.44 15.72
N LEU A 137 -14.40 -13.65 15.21
CA LEU A 137 -15.62 -13.63 16.02
C LEU A 137 -15.70 -14.82 16.99
N ASP A 138 -15.17 -15.99 16.62
CA ASP A 138 -15.24 -17.17 17.48
C ASP A 138 -14.36 -17.07 18.74
N LYS A 139 -13.37 -16.18 18.73
CA LYS A 139 -12.55 -15.87 19.90
C LYS A 139 -13.26 -14.93 20.89
N MET A 140 -14.43 -14.37 20.53
CA MET A 140 -15.19 -13.46 21.39
C MET A 140 -16.23 -14.20 22.24
N ASP A 141 -16.33 -13.87 23.52
CA ASP A 141 -17.41 -14.36 24.39
C ASP A 141 -18.80 -14.04 23.81
N SER A 142 -19.74 -14.98 23.93
CA SER A 142 -21.12 -14.82 23.43
C SER A 142 -21.82 -13.58 23.99
N THR A 143 -21.48 -13.18 25.23
CA THR A 143 -21.95 -11.96 25.89
C THR A 143 -21.74 -10.70 25.05
N TYR A 144 -20.68 -10.67 24.24
CA TYR A 144 -20.35 -9.55 23.35
C TYR A 144 -20.63 -9.87 21.88
N ARG A 145 -20.52 -11.14 21.48
CA ARG A 145 -20.73 -11.61 20.10
C ARG A 145 -22.19 -11.52 19.69
N GLU A 146 -23.12 -11.99 20.52
CA GLU A 146 -24.56 -12.02 20.23
C GLU A 146 -25.15 -10.62 20.00
N PRO A 147 -24.95 -9.62 20.89
CA PRO A 147 -25.45 -8.27 20.63
C PRO A 147 -24.85 -7.63 19.38
N LEU A 148 -23.58 -7.93 19.09
CA LEU A 148 -22.87 -7.36 17.94
C LEU A 148 -23.43 -7.89 16.62
N ILE A 149 -23.65 -9.21 16.52
CA ILE A 149 -24.25 -9.84 15.35
C ILE A 149 -25.69 -9.35 15.17
N LEU A 150 -26.50 -9.36 16.23
CA LEU A 150 -27.86 -8.83 16.17
C LEU A 150 -27.88 -7.38 15.72
N PHE A 151 -27.01 -6.51 16.26
CA PHE A 151 -26.94 -5.10 15.89
C PHE A 151 -26.68 -4.88 14.40
N TYR A 152 -25.78 -5.65 13.78
CA TYR A 152 -25.49 -5.51 12.36
C TYR A 152 -26.54 -6.18 11.46
N ARG A 153 -27.27 -7.18 11.95
CA ARG A 153 -28.40 -7.80 11.22
C ARG A 153 -29.72 -7.02 11.35
N GLU A 154 -29.94 -6.33 12.47
CA GLU A 154 -31.12 -5.49 12.77
C GLU A 154 -30.96 -4.02 12.33
N GLN A 155 -30.23 -3.77 11.23
CA GLN A 155 -30.06 -2.42 10.67
C GLN A 155 -29.56 -1.37 11.68
N GLN A 156 -28.75 -1.78 12.67
CA GLN A 156 -28.08 -0.90 13.62
C GLN A 156 -28.99 -0.23 14.68
N SER A 157 -30.15 -0.79 15.02
CA SER A 157 -30.96 -0.28 16.16
C SER A 157 -30.49 -0.86 17.50
N VAL A 158 -30.12 0.01 18.45
CA VAL A 158 -29.73 -0.40 19.80
C VAL A 158 -30.96 -0.83 20.61
N GLU A 159 -32.08 -0.15 20.39
CA GLU A 159 -33.35 -0.35 21.07
C GLU A 159 -33.92 -1.73 20.75
N ARG A 160 -33.87 -2.15 19.48
CA ARG A 160 -34.27 -3.50 19.08
C ARG A 160 -33.38 -4.57 19.68
N VAL A 161 -32.07 -4.38 19.67
CA VAL A 161 -31.15 -5.36 20.26
C VAL A 161 -31.36 -5.49 21.77
N ALA A 162 -31.64 -4.37 22.45
CA ALA A 162 -31.97 -4.35 23.87
C ALA A 162 -33.26 -5.11 24.16
N ALA A 163 -34.32 -4.86 23.38
CA ALA A 163 -35.56 -5.63 23.47
C ALA A 163 -35.32 -7.13 23.20
N GLU A 164 -34.55 -7.46 22.17
CA GLU A 164 -34.33 -8.84 21.74
C GLU A 164 -33.48 -9.69 22.65
N LEU A 165 -32.56 -9.09 23.37
CA LEU A 165 -31.73 -9.78 24.35
C LEU A 165 -32.23 -9.63 25.79
N ASP A 166 -33.37 -8.98 26.00
CA ASP A 166 -33.93 -8.66 27.33
C ASP A 166 -32.91 -7.90 28.21
N LEU A 167 -32.30 -6.87 27.63
CA LEU A 167 -31.27 -6.02 28.24
C LEU A 167 -31.73 -4.57 28.28
N THR A 168 -31.18 -3.80 29.23
CA THR A 168 -31.35 -2.34 29.19
C THR A 168 -30.55 -1.74 28.03
N VAL A 169 -31.05 -0.64 27.45
CA VAL A 169 -30.37 0.10 26.37
C VAL A 169 -28.93 0.44 26.75
N ASP A 170 -28.68 0.83 28.00
CA ASP A 170 -27.34 1.14 28.49
C ASP A 170 -26.43 -0.09 28.56
N THR A 171 -26.96 -1.24 29.00
CA THR A 171 -26.21 -2.50 28.99
C THR A 171 -25.85 -2.91 27.56
N THR A 172 -26.79 -2.75 26.62
CA THR A 172 -26.56 -3.03 25.19
C THR A 172 -25.49 -2.11 24.62
N LYS A 173 -25.54 -0.79 24.90
CA LYS A 173 -24.48 0.17 24.48
C LYS A 173 -23.12 -0.23 25.03
N GLN A 174 -23.04 -0.61 26.31
CA GLN A 174 -21.80 -1.05 26.93
C GLN A 174 -21.26 -2.34 26.29
N ARG A 175 -22.11 -3.35 26.07
CA ARG A 175 -21.73 -4.62 25.44
C ARG A 175 -21.30 -4.43 23.99
N LEU A 176 -22.00 -3.59 23.21
CA LEU A 176 -21.60 -3.24 21.84
C LEU A 176 -20.26 -2.48 21.80
N SER A 177 -20.06 -1.52 22.71
CA SER A 177 -18.80 -0.77 22.80
C SER A 177 -17.62 -1.69 23.13
N ARG A 178 -17.79 -2.57 24.12
CA ARG A 178 -16.78 -3.57 24.48
C ARG A 178 -16.54 -4.57 23.36
N GLY A 179 -17.60 -5.09 22.73
CA GLY A 179 -17.53 -6.01 21.59
C GLY A 179 -16.74 -5.41 20.41
N ARG A 180 -17.01 -4.15 20.03
CA ARG A 180 -16.26 -3.46 18.97
C ARG A 180 -14.78 -3.27 19.32
N LYS A 181 -14.46 -3.01 20.59
CA LYS A 181 -13.06 -2.92 21.04
C LYS A 181 -12.34 -4.26 20.93
N LEU A 182 -12.98 -5.35 21.37
CA LEU A 182 -12.44 -6.71 21.25
C LEU A 182 -12.22 -7.09 19.78
N LEU A 183 -13.20 -6.82 18.91
CA LEU A 183 -13.09 -7.05 17.47
C LEU A 183 -11.92 -6.28 16.85
N LYS A 184 -11.76 -4.99 17.19
CA LYS A 184 -10.65 -4.16 16.71
C LYS A 184 -9.29 -4.71 17.14
N SER A 185 -9.17 -5.13 18.40
CA SER A 185 -7.93 -5.72 18.92
C SER A 185 -7.60 -7.03 18.24
N ALA A 186 -8.58 -7.92 18.08
CA ALA A 186 -8.40 -9.22 17.44
C ALA A 186 -8.04 -9.07 15.95
N MET A 187 -8.70 -8.16 15.22
CA MET A 187 -8.36 -7.83 13.83
C MET A 187 -6.95 -7.25 13.69
N SER A 188 -6.53 -6.40 14.62
CA SER A 188 -5.17 -5.83 14.60
C SER A 188 -4.11 -6.92 14.80
N ALA A 189 -4.35 -7.85 15.73
CA ALA A 189 -3.46 -8.99 15.96
C ALA A 189 -3.42 -9.94 14.75
N PHE A 190 -4.58 -10.23 14.15
CA PHE A 190 -4.69 -11.04 12.94
C PHE A 190 -3.88 -10.43 11.78
N VAL A 191 -4.03 -9.12 11.52
CA VAL A 191 -3.27 -8.43 10.47
C VAL A 191 -1.78 -8.43 10.76
N GLU A 192 -1.38 -8.24 12.01
CA GLU A 192 0.03 -8.27 12.40
C GLU A 192 0.65 -9.66 12.19
N ASP A 193 -0.07 -10.72 12.53
CA ASP A 193 0.38 -12.10 12.34
C ASP A 193 0.44 -12.49 10.85
N ALA A 194 -0.60 -12.15 10.08
CA ALA A 194 -0.63 -12.35 8.64
C ALA A 194 0.53 -11.64 7.91
N LEU A 195 0.86 -10.41 8.33
CA LEU A 195 2.01 -9.67 7.79
C LEU A 195 3.37 -10.21 8.25
N LYS A 196 3.45 -10.80 9.45
CA LYS A 196 4.68 -11.49 9.91
C LYS A 196 4.92 -12.77 9.13
N ASN A 197 3.86 -13.50 8.80
CA ASN A 197 3.91 -14.79 8.13
C ASN A 197 4.00 -14.67 6.59
N SER A 198 3.68 -13.51 6.02
CA SER A 198 3.87 -13.22 4.58
C SER A 198 5.28 -12.75 4.20
N LYS A 199 6.26 -12.85 5.11
CA LYS A 199 7.66 -12.58 4.77
C LYS A 199 8.11 -13.53 3.64
N PRO A 200 8.75 -13.02 2.57
CA PRO A 200 9.20 -13.87 1.49
C PRO A 200 10.13 -14.97 2.00
N GLY A 201 9.70 -16.23 1.85
CA GLY A 201 10.41 -17.39 2.34
C GLY A 201 11.50 -17.89 1.39
N ILE A 202 12.05 -19.07 1.70
CA ILE A 202 13.08 -19.73 0.89
C ILE A 202 12.60 -19.92 -0.55
N ALA A 203 11.31 -20.23 -0.78
CA ALA A 203 10.71 -20.39 -2.11
C ALA A 203 10.79 -19.13 -3.00
N PHE A 204 10.53 -17.95 -2.44
CA PHE A 204 10.73 -16.68 -3.16
C PHE A 204 12.21 -16.47 -3.47
N THR A 205 13.07 -16.77 -2.49
CA THR A 205 14.52 -16.65 -2.64
C THR A 205 15.06 -17.59 -3.74
N THR A 206 14.56 -18.83 -3.80
CA THR A 206 14.91 -19.82 -4.83
C THR A 206 14.31 -19.47 -6.18
N ALA A 207 13.09 -18.92 -6.24
CA ALA A 207 12.48 -18.43 -7.48
C ALA A 207 13.26 -17.25 -8.05
N VAL A 208 13.70 -16.31 -7.21
CA VAL A 208 14.60 -15.21 -7.59
C VAL A 208 15.96 -15.74 -8.02
N LEU A 209 16.55 -16.71 -7.31
CA LEU A 209 17.82 -17.34 -7.70
C LEU A 209 17.71 -18.12 -9.01
N SER A 210 16.58 -18.78 -9.26
CA SER A 210 16.28 -19.48 -10.51
C SER A 210 16.03 -18.51 -11.67
N ALA A 211 15.33 -17.40 -11.42
CA ALA A 211 15.10 -16.35 -12.41
C ALA A 211 16.41 -15.62 -12.76
N ILE A 212 17.31 -15.44 -11.77
CA ILE A 212 18.66 -14.92 -11.98
C ILE A 212 19.53 -15.94 -12.73
N GLY A 213 19.40 -17.23 -12.43
CA GLY A 213 20.10 -18.32 -13.13
C GLY A 213 19.64 -18.53 -14.58
N GLY A 214 18.42 -18.11 -14.92
CA GLY A 214 17.86 -18.11 -16.27
C GLY A 214 18.25 -16.90 -17.13
N ILE A 215 18.88 -15.88 -16.54
CA ILE A 215 19.53 -14.81 -17.32
C ILE A 215 20.85 -15.36 -17.80
N SER A 216 20.86 -15.90 -19.03
CA SER A 216 22.09 -16.28 -19.70
C SER A 216 23.09 -15.10 -19.67
N PRO A 217 24.33 -15.31 -19.20
CA PRO A 217 25.39 -14.34 -19.41
C PRO A 217 25.44 -14.03 -20.92
N PRO A 218 25.74 -12.79 -21.34
CA PRO A 218 26.00 -12.52 -22.74
C PRO A 218 27.05 -13.51 -23.24
N ALA A 219 26.75 -14.16 -24.36
CA ALA A 219 27.38 -15.39 -24.86
C ALA A 219 28.87 -15.28 -25.27
N LYS A 220 29.64 -14.41 -24.61
CA LYS A 220 31.11 -14.31 -24.74
C LYS A 220 31.87 -14.18 -23.42
N ALA A 221 31.19 -14.14 -22.27
CA ALA A 221 31.87 -14.14 -20.97
C ALA A 221 32.35 -15.54 -20.51
N ALA A 222 31.93 -16.62 -21.20
CA ALA A 222 32.34 -17.99 -20.90
C ALA A 222 33.81 -18.30 -21.28
N ALA A 223 34.50 -17.40 -21.98
CA ALA A 223 35.87 -17.64 -22.44
C ALA A 223 36.98 -17.30 -21.41
N PHE A 224 36.65 -16.69 -20.26
CA PHE A 224 37.65 -16.29 -19.27
C PHE A 224 37.46 -16.99 -17.92
N GLY A 225 37.47 -18.33 -17.96
CA GLY A 225 37.66 -19.17 -16.78
C GLY A 225 39.15 -19.34 -16.48
N ALA A 226 39.74 -18.43 -15.69
CA ALA A 226 40.99 -18.71 -14.94
C ALA A 226 41.32 -17.67 -13.84
N GLY A 227 40.71 -16.47 -13.83
CA GLY A 227 40.99 -15.43 -12.81
C GLY A 227 39.88 -15.19 -11.77
N ALA A 228 38.76 -15.91 -11.86
CA ALA A 228 37.48 -15.52 -11.26
C ALA A 228 37.22 -16.04 -9.82
N ALA A 229 38.24 -16.41 -9.04
CA ALA A 229 38.00 -16.86 -7.67
C ALA A 229 37.69 -15.70 -6.69
N ASN A 230 38.16 -14.48 -6.96
CA ASN A 230 37.98 -13.32 -6.07
C ASN A 230 37.01 -12.23 -6.59
N ALA A 231 36.45 -12.38 -7.80
CA ALA A 231 35.59 -11.37 -8.43
C ALA A 231 34.07 -11.56 -8.18
N GLY A 232 33.66 -12.71 -7.61
CA GLY A 232 32.24 -13.11 -7.52
C GLY A 232 31.38 -12.30 -6.52
N SER A 233 31.97 -11.70 -5.47
CA SER A 233 31.21 -10.85 -4.53
C SER A 233 31.05 -9.42 -5.03
N LEU A 234 32.07 -8.89 -5.71
CA LEU A 234 32.09 -7.55 -6.29
C LEU A 234 31.13 -7.44 -7.49
N PHE A 235 30.94 -8.50 -8.27
CA PHE A 235 30.03 -8.50 -9.42
C PHE A 235 28.55 -8.45 -9.03
N LYS A 236 28.17 -9.03 -7.88
CA LYS A 236 26.77 -8.97 -7.36
C LYS A 236 26.39 -7.57 -6.88
N LEU A 237 27.34 -6.82 -6.32
CA LEU A 237 27.12 -5.44 -5.89
C LEU A 237 27.09 -4.46 -7.06
N ALA A 238 27.92 -4.67 -8.09
CA ALA A 238 27.98 -3.83 -9.28
C ALA A 238 26.67 -3.78 -10.09
N THR A 239 25.84 -4.83 -10.02
CA THR A 239 24.50 -4.86 -10.65
C THR A 239 23.40 -4.35 -9.72
N LEU A 240 23.52 -4.58 -8.41
CA LEU A 240 22.55 -4.13 -7.40
C LEU A 240 22.60 -2.61 -7.16
N LEU A 241 23.76 -2.00 -7.16
CA LEU A 241 23.88 -0.57 -6.82
C LEU A 241 23.28 0.37 -7.87
N PRO A 242 23.46 0.17 -9.19
CA PRO A 242 22.71 0.90 -10.21
C PRO A 242 21.20 0.68 -10.11
N LEU A 243 20.76 -0.52 -9.71
CA LEU A 243 19.34 -0.82 -9.48
C LEU A 243 18.80 -0.06 -8.25
N ILE A 244 19.55 0.00 -7.15
CA ILE A 244 19.21 0.77 -5.95
C ILE A 244 19.18 2.28 -6.27
N ALA A 245 20.15 2.77 -7.04
CA ALA A 245 20.17 4.14 -7.53
C ALA A 245 18.96 4.44 -8.43
N ALA A 246 18.60 3.53 -9.34
CA ALA A 246 17.39 3.63 -10.16
C ALA A 246 16.09 3.58 -9.33
N SER A 247 16.09 2.82 -8.23
CA SER A 247 14.95 2.67 -7.30
C SER A 247 14.76 3.87 -6.36
N SER A 248 15.79 4.70 -6.20
CA SER A 248 15.79 5.84 -5.28
C SER A 248 14.69 6.86 -5.58
N GLY A 249 14.34 7.04 -6.86
CA GLY A 249 13.22 7.89 -7.30
C GLY A 249 11.87 7.37 -6.81
N PHE A 250 11.64 6.06 -6.83
CA PHE A 250 10.41 5.42 -6.34
C PHE A 250 10.31 5.50 -4.81
N ILE A 251 11.41 5.21 -4.11
CA ILE A 251 11.47 5.30 -2.64
C ILE A 251 11.21 6.74 -2.18
N SER A 252 11.80 7.72 -2.86
CA SER A 252 11.58 9.15 -2.57
C SER A 252 10.15 9.57 -2.86
N SER A 253 9.56 9.08 -3.95
CA SER A 253 8.15 9.35 -4.31
C SER A 253 7.18 8.76 -3.27
N PHE A 254 7.47 7.59 -2.72
CA PHE A 254 6.67 6.97 -1.66
C PHE A 254 6.71 7.78 -0.35
N PHE A 255 7.90 8.15 0.13
CA PHE A 255 8.01 8.98 1.33
C PHE A 255 7.47 10.39 1.12
N GLY A 256 7.59 10.93 -0.10
CA GLY A 256 6.98 12.19 -0.51
C GLY A 256 5.45 12.13 -0.50
N LEU A 257 4.84 11.10 -1.09
CA LEU A 257 3.40 10.85 -1.03
C LEU A 257 2.92 10.78 0.42
N ARG A 258 3.59 9.97 1.22
CA ARG A 258 3.24 9.76 2.62
C ARG A 258 3.29 11.05 3.42
N ALA A 259 4.35 11.83 3.26
CA ALA A 259 4.47 13.14 3.90
C ALA A 259 3.38 14.12 3.41
N GLY A 260 3.08 14.13 2.10
CA GLY A 260 2.04 14.98 1.53
C GLY A 260 0.63 14.62 2.02
N LEU A 261 0.32 13.33 2.13
CA LEU A 261 -0.95 12.84 2.70
C LEU A 261 -1.10 13.22 4.17
N ASP A 262 -0.05 13.03 4.97
CA ASP A 262 -0.05 13.39 6.39
C ASP A 262 -0.21 14.92 6.60
N GLN A 263 0.17 15.75 5.62
CA GLN A 263 0.04 17.21 5.66
C GLN A 263 -1.27 17.76 5.05
N SER A 264 -2.00 16.93 4.31
CA SER A 264 -3.24 17.35 3.64
C SER A 264 -4.35 17.65 4.64
N ARG A 265 -4.97 18.82 4.52
CA ARG A 265 -6.01 19.30 5.45
C ARG A 265 -7.42 19.12 4.91
N THR A 266 -7.59 19.14 3.60
CA THR A 266 -8.88 18.96 2.94
C THR A 266 -8.87 17.73 2.03
N GLU A 267 -10.06 17.16 1.75
CA GLU A 267 -10.17 16.02 0.85
C GLU A 267 -9.65 16.32 -0.57
N ARG A 268 -9.81 17.57 -1.02
CA ARG A 268 -9.32 18.02 -2.33
C ARG A 268 -7.81 18.05 -2.37
N GLU A 269 -7.14 18.55 -1.33
CA GLU A 269 -5.67 18.44 -1.21
C GLU A 269 -5.21 16.99 -1.27
N ARG A 270 -5.89 16.10 -0.54
CA ARG A 270 -5.55 14.68 -0.49
C ARG A 270 -5.70 14.02 -1.86
N LYS A 271 -6.82 14.25 -2.56
CA LYS A 271 -7.05 13.73 -3.92
C LYS A 271 -6.02 14.27 -4.92
N PHE A 272 -5.66 15.55 -4.81
CA PHE A 272 -4.64 16.15 -5.67
C PHE A 272 -3.26 15.52 -5.45
N VAL A 273 -2.86 15.34 -4.19
CA VAL A 273 -1.59 14.68 -3.82
C VAL A 273 -1.55 13.24 -4.33
N ILE A 274 -2.64 12.48 -4.21
CA ILE A 274 -2.74 11.11 -4.74
C ILE A 274 -2.62 11.11 -6.27
N ALA A 275 -3.43 11.92 -6.96
CA ALA A 275 -3.44 12.00 -8.41
C ALA A 275 -2.03 12.33 -8.95
N LEU A 276 -1.37 13.29 -8.32
CA LEU A 276 -0.02 13.68 -8.67
C LEU A 276 0.98 12.52 -8.58
N VAL A 277 1.02 11.81 -7.45
CA VAL A 277 1.99 10.70 -7.28
C VAL A 277 1.68 9.55 -8.22
N VAL A 278 0.40 9.25 -8.46
CA VAL A 278 -0.01 8.28 -9.49
C VAL A 278 0.49 8.70 -10.87
N SER A 279 0.40 9.99 -11.23
CA SER A 279 0.99 10.49 -12.48
C SER A 279 2.51 10.33 -12.53
N PHE A 280 3.25 10.62 -11.44
CA PHE A 280 4.70 10.36 -11.34
C PHE A 280 5.04 8.89 -11.58
N LEU A 281 4.30 7.96 -10.95
CA LEU A 281 4.51 6.53 -11.11
C LEU A 281 4.19 6.06 -12.53
N LEU A 282 3.08 6.53 -13.11
CA LEU A 282 2.67 6.16 -14.46
C LEU A 282 3.71 6.61 -15.49
N VAL A 283 4.19 7.85 -15.42
CA VAL A 283 5.24 8.36 -16.32
C VAL A 283 6.52 7.53 -16.20
N ALA A 284 6.92 7.14 -14.97
CA ALA A 284 8.08 6.28 -14.75
C ALA A 284 7.88 4.87 -15.33
N VAL A 285 6.71 4.26 -15.16
CA VAL A 285 6.37 2.94 -15.71
C VAL A 285 6.37 2.97 -17.24
N VAL A 286 5.74 3.98 -17.84
CA VAL A 286 5.71 4.17 -19.30
C VAL A 286 7.12 4.36 -19.85
N PHE A 287 7.96 5.14 -19.15
CA PHE A 287 9.37 5.31 -19.53
C PHE A 287 10.14 3.99 -19.51
N VAL A 288 10.05 3.22 -18.43
CA VAL A 288 10.73 1.92 -18.31
C VAL A 288 10.22 0.94 -19.38
N ALA A 289 8.90 0.81 -19.54
CA ALA A 289 8.30 -0.04 -20.56
C ALA A 289 8.72 0.38 -21.98
N GLY A 290 8.75 1.68 -22.26
CA GLY A 290 9.23 2.24 -23.52
C GLY A 290 10.70 1.89 -23.79
N MET A 291 11.57 1.98 -22.78
CA MET A 291 12.97 1.59 -22.90
C MET A 291 13.14 0.09 -23.19
N PHE A 292 12.38 -0.78 -22.51
CA PHE A 292 12.40 -2.23 -22.80
C PHE A 292 11.83 -2.56 -24.18
N GLY A 293 10.73 -1.91 -24.58
CA GLY A 293 10.13 -2.08 -25.89
C GLY A 293 11.07 -1.65 -27.02
N LEU A 294 11.72 -0.50 -26.88
CA LEU A 294 12.74 -0.04 -27.82
C LEU A 294 13.91 -1.02 -27.90
N LYS A 295 14.39 -1.52 -26.76
CA LYS A 295 15.46 -2.52 -26.72
C LYS A 295 15.07 -3.79 -27.46
N TYR A 296 13.87 -4.31 -27.21
CA TYR A 296 13.34 -5.50 -27.88
C TYR A 296 13.28 -5.29 -29.40
N LEU A 297 12.70 -4.18 -29.86
CA LEU A 297 12.62 -3.84 -31.27
C LEU A 297 13.99 -3.69 -31.93
N ALA A 298 14.97 -3.11 -31.23
CA ALA A 298 16.32 -2.95 -31.72
C ALA A 298 17.08 -4.28 -31.85
N LEU A 299 16.82 -5.24 -30.95
CA LEU A 299 17.39 -6.58 -31.02
C LEU A 299 16.72 -7.44 -32.10
N SER A 300 15.43 -7.25 -32.36
CA SER A 300 14.72 -7.95 -33.44
C SER A 300 15.10 -7.42 -34.84
N ASN A 301 15.50 -6.15 -34.95
CA ASN A 301 15.78 -5.50 -36.22
C ASN A 301 17.15 -4.79 -36.18
N GLU A 302 18.24 -5.53 -36.34
CA GLU A 302 19.61 -4.99 -36.23
C GLU A 302 19.89 -3.81 -37.17
N GLN A 303 19.28 -3.80 -38.37
CA GLN A 303 19.42 -2.70 -39.34
C GLN A 303 18.98 -1.34 -38.76
N PHE A 304 18.05 -1.34 -37.80
CA PHE A 304 17.49 -0.14 -37.16
C PHE A 304 18.06 0.11 -35.76
N ALA A 305 19.12 -0.60 -35.35
CA ALA A 305 19.72 -0.42 -34.02
C ALA A 305 20.19 1.02 -33.77
N LYS A 306 20.79 1.68 -34.78
CA LYS A 306 21.22 3.10 -34.71
C LYS A 306 20.07 4.08 -34.48
N PRO A 307 19.00 4.10 -35.29
CA PRO A 307 17.86 4.99 -35.04
C PRO A 307 17.17 4.69 -33.70
N PHE A 308 17.05 3.43 -33.28
CA PHE A 308 16.49 3.11 -31.96
C PHE A 308 17.36 3.61 -30.80
N ALA A 309 18.69 3.60 -30.94
CA ALA A 309 19.59 4.16 -29.93
C ALA A 309 19.36 5.67 -29.76
N TRP A 310 19.25 6.43 -30.86
CA TRP A 310 18.90 7.86 -30.81
C TRP A 310 17.49 8.11 -30.27
N LEU A 311 16.52 7.28 -30.66
CA LEU A 311 15.15 7.35 -30.15
C LEU A 311 15.11 7.09 -28.63
N SER A 312 15.96 6.21 -28.11
CA SER A 312 16.08 5.99 -26.67
C SER A 312 16.59 7.24 -25.93
N GLN A 313 17.52 8.00 -26.51
CA GLN A 313 17.99 9.26 -25.93
C GLN A 313 16.90 10.35 -25.98
N ALA A 314 16.14 10.40 -27.08
CA ALA A 314 14.98 11.28 -27.18
C ALA A 314 13.92 10.95 -26.11
N LEU A 315 13.67 9.67 -25.86
CA LEU A 315 12.75 9.22 -24.80
C LEU A 315 13.24 9.63 -23.41
N VAL A 316 14.55 9.54 -23.13
CA VAL A 316 15.15 10.07 -21.89
C VAL A 316 14.92 11.58 -21.78
N GLY A 317 15.13 12.33 -22.86
CA GLY A 317 14.86 13.78 -22.90
C GLY A 317 13.40 14.12 -22.62
N ILE A 318 12.46 13.41 -23.25
CA ILE A 318 11.01 13.55 -23.02
C ILE A 318 10.67 13.24 -21.56
N PHE A 319 11.24 12.18 -21.00
CA PHE A 319 11.04 11.82 -19.60
C PHE A 319 11.52 12.94 -18.65
N VAL A 320 12.72 13.48 -18.87
CA VAL A 320 13.25 14.60 -18.07
C VAL A 320 12.35 15.83 -18.17
N LEU A 321 11.94 16.21 -19.39
CA LEU A 321 11.06 17.37 -19.61
C LEU A 321 9.68 17.17 -18.98
N SER A 322 9.09 15.99 -19.11
CA SER A 322 7.83 15.62 -18.47
C SER A 322 7.93 15.71 -16.95
N TYR A 323 9.03 15.20 -16.37
CA TYR A 323 9.27 15.25 -14.93
C TYR A 323 9.41 16.70 -14.43
N LEU A 324 10.18 17.53 -15.14
CA LEU A 324 10.33 18.96 -14.83
C LEU A 324 9.00 19.72 -14.91
N PHE A 325 8.22 19.46 -15.96
CA PHE A 325 6.89 20.05 -16.13
C PHE A 325 5.96 19.64 -14.99
N MET A 326 5.96 18.36 -14.62
CA MET A 326 5.08 17.83 -13.58
C MET A 326 5.45 18.32 -12.18
N VAL A 327 6.74 18.49 -11.88
CA VAL A 327 7.20 19.12 -10.63
C VAL A 327 6.76 20.58 -10.56
N ARG A 328 6.86 21.32 -11.68
CA ARG A 328 6.37 22.71 -11.74
C ARG A 328 4.85 22.79 -11.62
N TYR A 329 4.13 21.87 -12.25
CA TYR A 329 2.69 21.72 -12.15
C TYR A 329 2.26 21.38 -10.72
N MET A 330 2.96 20.45 -10.06
CA MET A 330 2.74 20.09 -8.65
C MET A 330 2.79 21.32 -7.76
N ILE A 331 3.92 22.04 -7.80
CA ILE A 331 4.18 23.14 -6.87
C ILE A 331 3.15 24.25 -7.08
N ARG A 332 2.88 24.63 -8.33
CA ARG A 332 1.90 25.67 -8.64
C ARG A 332 0.47 25.23 -8.34
N GLY A 333 0.09 24.03 -8.73
CA GLY A 333 -1.26 23.49 -8.54
C GLY A 333 -1.60 23.37 -7.05
N LEU A 334 -0.63 22.93 -6.25
CA LEU A 334 -0.82 22.81 -4.80
C LEU A 334 -0.89 24.17 -4.10
N GLN A 335 -0.08 25.15 -4.54
CA GLN A 335 -0.18 26.54 -4.08
C GLN A 335 -1.54 27.17 -4.41
N THR A 336 -2.02 27.01 -5.65
CA THR A 336 -3.31 27.56 -6.08
C THR A 336 -4.48 26.88 -5.39
N LEU A 337 -4.42 25.55 -5.24
CA LEU A 337 -5.46 24.79 -4.55
C LEU A 337 -5.56 25.23 -3.10
N ARG A 338 -4.43 25.38 -2.40
CA ARG A 338 -4.42 25.89 -1.03
C ARG A 338 -4.95 27.31 -0.88
N ALA A 339 -4.60 28.20 -1.80
CA ALA A 339 -5.12 29.56 -1.80
C ALA A 339 -6.65 29.56 -1.95
N GLN A 340 -7.21 28.69 -2.79
CA GLN A 340 -8.65 28.50 -2.94
C GLN A 340 -9.27 27.89 -1.68
N GLU A 341 -8.71 26.81 -1.16
CA GLU A 341 -9.24 26.11 0.02
C GLU A 341 -9.23 27.01 1.26
N ARG A 342 -8.30 27.97 1.39
CA ARG A 342 -8.35 28.99 2.45
C ARG A 342 -9.53 29.96 2.32
N ILE A 343 -9.96 30.26 1.11
CA ILE A 343 -11.10 31.15 0.84
C ILE A 343 -12.41 30.40 1.11
N PHE A 344 -12.50 29.14 0.65
CA PHE A 344 -13.73 28.35 0.71
C PHE A 344 -13.92 27.56 2.01
N HIS A 345 -12.83 27.13 2.65
CA HIS A 345 -12.82 26.33 3.87
C HIS A 345 -11.84 26.91 4.91
N PRO A 346 -12.02 28.17 5.34
CA PRO A 346 -11.12 28.80 6.30
C PRO A 346 -10.97 27.99 7.59
N GLU A 347 -12.02 27.33 8.07
CA GLU A 347 -12.04 26.45 9.24
C GLU A 347 -11.01 25.31 9.20
N ALA A 348 -10.69 24.77 8.01
CA ALA A 348 -9.67 23.73 7.86
C ALA A 348 -8.24 24.25 8.06
N PHE A 349 -8.06 25.58 8.03
CA PHE A 349 -6.78 26.25 8.23
C PHE A 349 -6.74 27.06 9.54
N ILE A 350 -7.85 27.15 10.26
CA ILE A 350 -7.96 27.74 11.59
C ILE A 350 -7.67 26.63 12.60
N ASN A 351 -6.38 26.34 12.82
CA ASN A 351 -5.89 25.70 14.04
C ASN A 351 -4.92 26.68 14.71
N ASP A 352 -5.13 26.90 16.01
CA ASP A 352 -4.59 27.98 16.87
C ASP A 352 -3.05 28.12 16.94
N THR A 353 -2.26 27.22 16.36
CA THR A 353 -0.79 27.23 16.46
C THR A 353 -0.07 27.96 15.31
N GLU A 354 -0.66 28.08 14.12
CA GLU A 354 0.03 28.67 12.96
C GLU A 354 -0.12 30.20 12.84
N GLN A 355 -1.24 30.78 13.29
CA GLN A 355 -1.38 32.25 13.34
C GLN A 355 -0.51 32.88 14.45
N GLN A 356 -0.21 32.15 15.52
CA GLN A 356 0.57 32.67 16.65
C GLN A 356 2.09 32.50 16.49
N ASN A 357 2.58 31.59 15.63
CA ASN A 357 4.02 31.35 15.52
C ASN A 357 4.45 30.87 14.10
N PRO A 358 4.83 31.79 13.18
CA PRO A 358 5.35 31.43 11.85
C PRO A 358 6.61 30.53 11.91
N SER A 359 7.26 30.43 13.07
CA SER A 359 8.40 29.57 13.38
C SER A 359 8.12 28.06 13.40
N GLN A 360 6.85 27.62 13.27
CA GLN A 360 6.53 26.18 13.21
C GLN A 360 6.64 25.57 11.80
N ARG A 361 6.51 26.37 10.73
CA ARG A 361 6.58 25.92 9.33
C ARG A 361 8.00 25.89 8.78
N GLU A 362 8.83 26.80 9.28
CA GLU A 362 10.25 26.88 8.96
C GLU A 362 11.10 26.84 10.23
N TYR A 363 12.17 26.06 10.18
CA TYR A 363 13.22 26.09 11.19
C TYR A 363 14.43 26.82 10.63
N ARG A 364 14.87 27.87 11.32
CA ARG A 364 16.13 28.57 11.03
C ARG A 364 17.01 28.54 12.27
N SER A 365 18.26 28.09 12.12
CA SER A 365 19.21 28.08 13.23
C SER A 365 19.55 29.49 13.67
N LYS A 366 19.73 29.68 14.98
CA LYS A 366 20.26 30.94 15.54
C LYS A 366 21.72 31.18 15.12
N MET A 367 22.50 30.11 14.98
CA MET A 367 23.88 30.18 14.51
C MET A 367 23.93 30.54 13.03
N ARG A 368 24.69 31.59 12.70
CA ARG A 368 24.92 32.08 11.34
C ARG A 368 26.42 32.10 11.06
N LEU A 369 26.82 31.57 9.91
CA LEU A 369 28.18 31.59 9.37
C LEU A 369 28.18 32.49 8.14
N PHE A 370 29.01 33.54 8.14
CA PHE A 370 29.07 34.55 7.07
C PHE A 370 27.70 35.20 6.76
N GLY A 371 26.90 35.45 7.79
CA GLY A 371 25.56 36.04 7.63
C GLY A 371 24.47 35.06 7.16
N VAL A 372 24.82 33.82 6.85
CA VAL A 372 23.92 32.76 6.38
C VAL A 372 23.61 31.77 7.52
N PRO A 373 22.35 31.37 7.75
CA PRO A 373 22.03 30.40 8.79
C PRO A 373 22.71 29.05 8.54
N LEU A 374 23.19 28.39 9.60
CA LEU A 374 23.75 27.05 9.47
C LEU A 374 22.69 26.05 8.96
N PHE A 375 21.49 26.08 9.52
CA PHE A 375 20.38 25.21 9.14
C PHE A 375 19.13 26.02 8.76
N HIS A 376 18.52 25.69 7.63
CA HIS A 376 17.24 26.26 7.20
C HIS A 376 16.36 25.16 6.59
N PHE A 377 15.31 24.75 7.31
CA PHE A 377 14.39 23.70 6.88
C PHE A 377 12.96 24.19 6.79
N GLN A 378 12.29 23.94 5.68
CA GLN A 378 10.87 24.17 5.48
C GLN A 378 10.14 22.82 5.52
N PHE A 379 9.20 22.69 6.46
CA PHE A 379 8.47 21.45 6.69
C PHE A 379 7.03 21.51 6.20
N GLY A 380 6.50 22.71 5.96
CA GLY A 380 5.14 22.91 5.47
C GLY A 380 5.00 22.70 3.97
N MET A 381 3.78 22.38 3.53
CA MET A 381 3.44 22.40 2.11
C MET A 381 3.60 23.81 1.52
N PRO A 382 4.01 23.90 0.24
CA PRO A 382 4.33 25.17 -0.40
C PRO A 382 3.12 26.09 -0.46
N GLU A 383 3.32 27.36 -0.09
CA GLU A 383 2.32 28.41 -0.17
C GLU A 383 2.72 29.55 -1.09
N GLN A 384 1.72 30.35 -1.48
CA GLN A 384 1.92 31.51 -2.31
C GLN A 384 2.72 32.56 -1.54
N GLY A 385 3.87 32.95 -2.09
CA GLY A 385 4.78 33.92 -1.47
C GLY A 385 5.92 33.32 -0.64
N ASP A 386 5.96 31.98 -0.48
CA ASP A 386 7.07 31.32 0.20
C ASP A 386 8.39 31.55 -0.53
N LYS A 387 9.39 32.04 0.21
CA LYS A 387 10.76 32.15 -0.30
C LYS A 387 11.46 30.79 -0.22
N PRO A 388 12.42 30.50 -1.10
CA PRO A 388 13.22 29.29 -1.00
C PRO A 388 13.98 29.19 0.33
N ALA A 389 14.19 27.96 0.81
CA ALA A 389 15.08 27.69 1.93
C ALA A 389 16.53 28.01 1.52
N TYR A 390 17.20 28.88 2.27
CA TYR A 390 18.59 29.28 2.04
C TYR A 390 19.42 29.15 3.32
N GLY A 391 20.52 28.39 3.27
CA GLY A 391 21.38 28.10 4.43
C GLY A 391 22.67 27.37 4.06
N TRP A 392 23.53 27.07 5.03
CA TRP A 392 24.65 26.14 4.81
C TRP A 392 24.13 24.72 4.53
N VAL A 393 23.16 24.31 5.33
CA VAL A 393 22.36 23.10 5.15
C VAL A 393 20.90 23.55 5.00
N ALA A 394 20.35 23.37 3.80
CA ALA A 394 19.00 23.80 3.47
C ALA A 394 18.09 22.61 3.14
N GLY A 395 16.80 22.71 3.47
CA GLY A 395 15.83 21.75 2.96
C GLY A 395 14.41 22.27 2.83
N GLY A 396 13.68 21.77 1.84
CA GLY A 396 12.33 22.22 1.51
C GLY A 396 11.91 21.94 0.07
N ASN A 397 10.85 22.60 -0.42
CA ASN A 397 10.43 22.44 -1.82
C ASN A 397 11.45 23.05 -2.79
N TYR A 398 11.97 24.23 -2.44
CA TYR A 398 13.11 24.88 -3.08
C TYR A 398 14.19 25.10 -2.02
N ALA A 399 15.36 24.49 -2.20
CA ALA A 399 16.44 24.55 -1.24
C ALA A 399 17.76 24.94 -1.93
N TYR A 400 18.37 26.01 -1.43
CA TYR A 400 19.67 26.52 -1.85
C TYR A 400 20.65 26.41 -0.67
N GLY A 401 21.58 25.48 -0.79
CA GLY A 401 22.58 25.17 0.24
C GLY A 401 23.97 25.65 -0.18
N LEU A 402 24.72 26.25 0.75
CA LEU A 402 26.14 26.52 0.50
C LEU A 402 27.01 25.26 0.59
N LEU A 403 26.58 24.26 1.38
CA LEU A 403 27.27 22.98 1.53
C LEU A 403 26.34 21.81 1.17
N PHE A 404 25.12 21.81 1.70
CA PHE A 404 24.15 20.74 1.47
C PHE A 404 22.74 21.28 1.24
N ALA A 405 22.02 20.70 0.27
CA ALA A 405 20.60 20.97 0.03
C ALA A 405 19.80 19.68 -0.16
N TRP A 406 18.63 19.59 0.46
CA TRP A 406 17.72 18.47 0.28
C TRP A 406 16.28 18.93 -0.03
N GLY A 407 15.64 18.41 -1.07
CA GLY A 407 14.30 18.92 -1.42
C GLY A 407 13.69 18.50 -2.74
N GLY A 408 12.65 19.24 -3.16
CA GLY A 408 12.08 19.12 -4.50
C GLY A 408 13.09 19.60 -5.54
N ILE A 409 13.45 20.88 -5.49
CA ILE A 409 14.56 21.47 -6.24
C ILE A 409 15.67 21.83 -5.24
N ALA A 410 16.82 21.16 -5.38
CA ALA A 410 17.95 21.29 -4.47
C ALA A 410 19.20 21.74 -5.22
N VAL A 411 19.83 22.84 -4.78
CA VAL A 411 21.04 23.38 -5.39
C VAL A 411 22.09 23.59 -4.31
N ALA A 412 23.18 22.82 -4.35
CA ALA A 412 24.30 22.88 -3.41
C ALA A 412 25.48 22.03 -3.92
N PRO A 413 26.71 22.19 -3.40
CA PRO A 413 27.82 21.28 -3.67
C PRO A 413 27.45 19.80 -3.49
N ILE A 414 26.73 19.47 -2.42
CA ILE A 414 26.12 18.16 -2.21
C ILE A 414 24.61 18.35 -2.20
N SER A 415 23.89 17.82 -3.17
CA SER A 415 22.44 18.02 -3.27
C SER A 415 21.66 16.73 -3.46
N VAL A 416 20.52 16.63 -2.79
CA VAL A 416 19.64 15.46 -2.82
C VAL A 416 18.21 15.90 -3.11
N GLY A 417 17.60 15.44 -4.20
CA GLY A 417 16.24 15.88 -4.48
C GLY A 417 15.57 15.28 -5.70
N ILE A 418 14.35 15.74 -5.99
CA ILE A 418 13.68 15.39 -7.25
C ILE A 418 14.49 15.95 -8.43
N PHE A 419 14.82 17.24 -8.37
CA PHE A 419 15.76 17.90 -9.27
C PHE A 419 16.93 18.45 -8.44
N SER A 420 18.14 17.97 -8.72
CA SER A 420 19.32 18.30 -7.93
C SER A 420 20.46 18.83 -8.80
N VAL A 421 21.14 19.88 -8.34
CA VAL A 421 22.27 20.51 -9.04
C VAL A 421 23.43 20.69 -8.05
N GLY A 422 24.65 20.30 -8.43
CA GLY A 422 25.79 20.29 -7.50
C GLY A 422 27.08 19.68 -8.03
N PHE A 423 28.06 19.48 -7.13
CA PHE A 423 29.24 18.65 -7.42
C PHE A 423 28.90 17.17 -7.27
N VAL A 424 28.22 16.82 -6.18
CA VAL A 424 27.69 15.48 -5.92
C VAL A 424 26.17 15.60 -5.83
N THR A 425 25.46 14.95 -6.75
CA THR A 425 24.00 15.05 -6.83
C THR A 425 23.36 13.69 -6.75
N VAL A 426 22.28 13.57 -5.99
CA VAL A 426 21.45 12.36 -5.97
C VAL A 426 19.98 12.70 -6.13
N GLY A 427 19.32 12.15 -7.14
CA GLY A 427 17.92 12.52 -7.39
C GLY A 427 17.19 11.78 -8.49
N ALA A 428 15.94 12.17 -8.77
CA ALA A 428 15.25 11.67 -9.96
C ALA A 428 15.92 12.22 -11.22
N VAL A 429 16.25 13.51 -11.21
CA VAL A 429 17.10 14.17 -12.20
C VAL A 429 18.24 14.88 -11.47
N GLY A 430 19.48 14.45 -11.71
CA GLY A 430 20.68 15.02 -11.07
C GLY A 430 21.65 15.60 -12.08
N LEU A 431 22.13 16.82 -11.84
CA LEU A 431 23.12 17.50 -12.67
C LEU A 431 24.35 17.88 -11.84
N GLY A 432 25.49 17.21 -12.08
CA GLY A 432 26.71 17.49 -11.33
C GLY A 432 27.98 16.80 -11.82
N MET A 433 29.09 16.92 -11.09
CA MET A 433 30.32 16.19 -11.46
C MET A 433 30.18 14.68 -11.20
N LEU A 434 29.67 14.32 -10.03
CA LEU A 434 29.27 12.97 -9.65
C LEU A 434 27.76 12.96 -9.49
N SER A 435 27.04 12.44 -10.48
CA SER A 435 25.59 12.43 -10.49
C SER A 435 25.04 11.01 -10.39
N ALA A 436 24.07 10.80 -9.50
CA ALA A 436 23.36 9.54 -9.33
C ALA A 436 21.84 9.74 -9.36
N GLY A 437 21.10 8.88 -10.06
CA GLY A 437 19.64 9.07 -10.13
C GLY A 437 18.85 8.18 -11.08
N THR A 438 17.57 8.53 -11.30
CA THR A 438 16.82 7.95 -12.42
C THR A 438 17.40 8.45 -13.74
N VAL A 439 17.63 9.76 -13.85
CA VAL A 439 18.43 10.37 -14.91
C VAL A 439 19.58 11.16 -14.30
N ALA A 440 20.80 10.74 -14.58
CA ALA A 440 22.00 11.40 -14.11
C ALA A 440 22.72 12.10 -15.27
N ILE A 441 23.09 13.36 -15.09
CA ILE A 441 23.87 14.16 -16.04
C ILE A 441 25.14 14.63 -15.34
N GLY A 442 26.32 14.32 -15.87
CA GLY A 442 27.55 14.72 -15.20
C GLY A 442 28.88 14.31 -15.81
N LEU A 443 29.97 14.46 -15.06
CA LEU A 443 31.28 13.95 -15.48
C LEU A 443 31.34 12.43 -15.30
N PHE A 444 30.93 11.96 -14.13
CA PHE A 444 30.57 10.57 -13.87
C PHE A 444 29.09 10.49 -13.53
N ALA A 445 28.33 9.83 -14.38
CA ALA A 445 26.87 9.74 -14.26
C ALA A 445 26.43 8.29 -14.02
N PHE A 446 25.56 8.09 -13.02
CA PHE A 446 25.09 6.79 -12.55
C PHE A 446 23.56 6.77 -12.50
N GLY A 447 22.88 5.84 -13.18
CA GLY A 447 21.43 5.83 -13.05
C GLY A 447 20.63 4.80 -13.84
N ALA A 448 19.32 5.00 -13.92
CA ALA A 448 18.51 4.26 -14.89
C ALA A 448 18.86 4.72 -16.32
N SER A 449 19.00 6.03 -16.49
CA SER A 449 19.64 6.65 -17.63
C SER A 449 20.74 7.60 -17.19
N ALA A 450 21.81 7.71 -17.98
CA ALA A 450 22.96 8.53 -17.64
C ALA A 450 23.51 9.25 -18.88
N ALA A 451 23.88 10.51 -18.75
CA ALA A 451 24.60 11.27 -19.76
C ALA A 451 25.85 11.91 -19.14
N GLY A 452 27.03 11.74 -19.74
CA GLY A 452 28.23 12.31 -19.14
C GLY A 452 29.53 12.03 -19.85
N TYR A 453 30.65 12.37 -19.21
CA TYR A 453 31.98 12.02 -19.74
C TYR A 453 32.21 10.50 -19.66
N LYS A 454 31.95 9.92 -18.48
CA LYS A 454 31.73 8.49 -18.28
C LYS A 454 30.32 8.25 -17.76
N ALA A 455 29.52 7.49 -18.51
CA ALA A 455 28.13 7.22 -18.19
C ALA A 455 27.91 5.74 -17.86
N TYR A 456 27.27 5.46 -16.74
CA TYR A 456 26.95 4.12 -16.26
C TYR A 456 25.47 4.05 -15.93
N SER A 457 24.73 3.18 -16.60
CA SER A 457 23.29 3.08 -16.35
C SER A 457 22.71 1.70 -16.56
N SER A 458 21.45 1.50 -16.18
CA SER A 458 20.77 0.23 -16.42
C SER A 458 20.03 0.17 -17.76
N LEU A 459 19.45 1.29 -18.24
CA LEU A 459 18.59 1.34 -19.43
C LEU A 459 19.23 2.08 -20.61
N SER A 460 19.74 3.30 -20.39
CA SER A 460 20.29 4.13 -21.47
C SER A 460 21.48 4.97 -21.01
N SER A 461 22.59 4.95 -21.75
CA SER A 461 23.80 5.71 -21.44
C SER A 461 24.30 6.48 -22.65
N LEU A 462 24.66 7.74 -22.41
CA LEU A 462 25.27 8.65 -23.38
C LEU A 462 26.59 9.17 -22.79
N GLY A 463 27.70 8.61 -23.23
CA GLY A 463 29.04 8.96 -22.81
C GLY A 463 29.76 9.85 -23.81
N TRP A 464 30.69 10.69 -23.35
CA TRP A 464 31.67 11.30 -24.24
C TRP A 464 32.83 10.32 -24.49
N GLU A 465 33.56 9.92 -23.44
CA GLU A 465 34.62 8.91 -23.53
C GLU A 465 34.03 7.50 -23.49
N SER A 466 33.21 7.21 -22.46
CA SER A 466 32.66 5.86 -22.28
C SER A 466 31.21 5.81 -21.82
N ALA A 467 30.49 4.81 -22.31
CA ALA A 467 29.09 4.53 -21.96
C ALA A 467 28.89 3.05 -21.67
N PHE A 468 28.37 2.74 -20.49
CA PHE A 468 28.04 1.39 -20.07
C PHE A 468 26.57 1.31 -19.69
N SER A 469 25.82 0.38 -20.32
CA SER A 469 24.45 0.09 -19.89
C SER A 469 23.95 -1.30 -20.23
N GLY A 470 22.89 -1.72 -19.52
CA GLY A 470 22.14 -2.94 -19.85
C GLY A 470 21.20 -2.80 -21.05
N GLY A 471 21.10 -1.61 -21.66
CA GLY A 471 20.25 -1.32 -22.81
C GLY A 471 21.03 -0.64 -23.93
N PHE A 472 20.83 0.68 -24.09
CA PHE A 472 21.45 1.47 -25.14
C PHE A 472 22.66 2.23 -24.64
N SER A 473 23.81 2.07 -25.26
CA SER A 473 25.05 2.75 -24.91
C SER A 473 25.62 3.47 -26.12
N ILE A 474 25.75 4.79 -26.02
CA ILE A 474 26.31 5.63 -27.08
C ILE A 474 27.51 6.39 -26.51
N ALA A 475 28.68 6.25 -27.13
CA ALA A 475 29.87 7.01 -26.77
C ALA A 475 30.74 7.31 -27.99
N LYS A 476 31.73 8.19 -27.85
CA LYS A 476 32.75 8.39 -28.89
C LYS A 476 33.74 7.23 -28.90
N ASP A 477 34.42 6.99 -27.77
CA ASP A 477 35.57 6.10 -27.73
C ASP A 477 35.16 4.65 -27.38
N ALA A 478 34.40 4.44 -26.29
CA ALA A 478 34.04 3.11 -25.81
C ALA A 478 32.57 2.96 -25.39
N ALA A 479 31.86 1.98 -25.94
CA ALA A 479 30.50 1.65 -25.52
C ALA A 479 30.33 0.15 -25.22
N VAL A 480 29.70 -0.16 -24.10
CA VAL A 480 29.36 -1.51 -23.69
C VAL A 480 27.87 -1.58 -23.36
N GLY A 481 27.14 -2.49 -24.00
CA GLY A 481 25.73 -2.70 -23.74
C GLY A 481 25.03 -3.59 -24.76
N SER A 482 23.71 -3.74 -24.62
CA SER A 482 22.93 -4.57 -25.56
C SER A 482 22.94 -3.97 -26.96
N ILE A 483 22.79 -2.64 -27.06
CA ILE A 483 22.98 -1.87 -28.28
C ILE A 483 24.09 -0.86 -28.00
N ALA A 484 25.29 -1.07 -28.56
CA ALA A 484 26.46 -0.22 -28.32
C ALA A 484 26.90 0.50 -29.59
N LEU A 485 27.08 1.83 -29.51
CA LEU A 485 27.54 2.69 -30.59
C LEU A 485 28.76 3.49 -30.11
N ALA A 486 29.96 3.12 -30.57
CA ALA A 486 31.22 3.82 -30.35
C ALA A 486 32.29 3.33 -31.34
N GLU A 487 33.47 3.95 -31.36
CA GLU A 487 34.65 3.43 -32.07
C GLU A 487 35.01 2.01 -31.59
N GLN A 488 34.98 1.80 -30.27
CA GLN A 488 35.14 0.50 -29.63
C GLN A 488 33.81 0.08 -29.00
N ALA A 489 33.13 -0.90 -29.60
CA ALA A 489 31.83 -1.38 -29.14
C ALA A 489 31.90 -2.86 -28.74
N ASN A 490 31.47 -3.17 -27.51
CA ASN A 490 31.32 -4.54 -27.00
C ASN A 490 32.58 -5.43 -27.17
N ASN A 491 33.78 -4.85 -27.04
CA ASN A 491 35.05 -5.55 -27.08
C ASN A 491 35.87 -5.33 -25.79
N GLU A 492 37.00 -6.02 -25.67
CA GLU A 492 37.83 -5.98 -24.46
C GLU A 492 38.39 -4.58 -24.17
N LEU A 493 38.79 -3.85 -25.22
CA LEU A 493 39.26 -2.48 -25.11
C LEU A 493 38.15 -1.54 -24.61
N ALA A 494 36.93 -1.68 -25.12
CA ALA A 494 35.78 -0.92 -24.63
C ALA A 494 35.49 -1.24 -23.16
N ALA A 495 35.62 -2.50 -22.75
CA ALA A 495 35.46 -2.91 -21.35
C ALA A 495 36.54 -2.32 -20.44
N GLN A 496 37.80 -2.23 -20.91
CA GLN A 496 38.90 -1.62 -20.16
C GLN A 496 38.75 -0.09 -20.03
N ILE A 497 38.36 0.61 -21.11
CA ILE A 497 38.13 2.07 -21.10
C ILE A 497 36.92 2.44 -20.23
N SER A 498 35.86 1.61 -20.31
CA SER A 498 34.65 1.77 -19.50
C SER A 498 34.85 1.30 -18.06
N ALA A 499 35.87 0.49 -17.77
CA ALA A 499 36.14 0.04 -16.42
C ALA A 499 36.52 1.22 -15.52
N LEU A 500 35.85 1.30 -14.37
CA LEU A 500 36.21 2.18 -13.26
C LEU A 500 37.44 1.62 -12.51
N THR A 501 38.52 1.30 -13.22
CA THR A 501 39.77 0.77 -12.62
C THR A 501 40.34 1.71 -11.56
N LEU A 502 40.17 3.02 -11.71
CA LEU A 502 40.51 4.05 -10.71
C LEU A 502 39.65 4.01 -9.43
N PHE A 503 38.55 3.26 -9.41
CA PHE A 503 37.48 3.33 -8.41
C PHE A 503 37.01 1.95 -7.90
N SER A 504 37.71 0.86 -8.25
CA SER A 504 37.21 -0.53 -8.20
C SER A 504 36.70 -1.04 -6.84
N GLN A 505 37.18 -0.50 -5.72
CA GLN A 505 36.63 -0.78 -4.38
C GLN A 505 35.85 0.38 -3.76
N THR A 506 36.25 1.63 -4.02
CA THR A 506 35.65 2.83 -3.40
C THR A 506 34.30 3.22 -4.01
N TYR A 507 34.04 2.89 -5.27
CA TYR A 507 32.81 3.27 -5.95
C TYR A 507 31.56 2.57 -5.39
N GLN A 508 31.68 1.31 -4.97
CA GLN A 508 30.55 0.60 -4.36
C GLN A 508 30.14 1.22 -3.04
N TRP A 509 31.12 1.61 -2.23
CA TRP A 509 30.90 2.37 -1.01
C TRP A 509 30.34 3.76 -1.28
N ALA A 510 30.76 4.43 -2.36
CA ALA A 510 30.22 5.73 -2.76
C ALA A 510 28.73 5.63 -3.15
N LEU A 511 28.34 4.63 -3.93
CA LEU A 511 26.95 4.37 -4.30
C LEU A 511 26.08 3.97 -3.09
N ALA A 512 26.61 3.13 -2.19
CA ALA A 512 25.93 2.76 -0.97
C ALA A 512 25.73 3.98 -0.06
N ALA A 513 26.76 4.83 0.09
CA ALA A 513 26.68 6.08 0.82
C ALA A 513 25.66 7.05 0.19
N MET A 514 25.64 7.16 -1.14
CA MET A 514 24.64 7.96 -1.86
C MET A 514 23.21 7.45 -1.63
N ALA A 515 22.98 6.13 -1.71
CA ALA A 515 21.67 5.54 -1.43
C ALA A 515 21.21 5.79 0.02
N ILE A 516 22.11 5.63 0.99
CA ILE A 516 21.84 5.93 2.41
C ILE A 516 21.51 7.43 2.58
N MET A 517 22.28 8.32 1.94
CA MET A 517 22.04 9.76 1.99
C MET A 517 20.70 10.19 1.36
N VAL A 518 20.11 9.39 0.48
CA VAL A 518 18.76 9.68 -0.06
C VAL A 518 17.68 9.14 0.85
N ILE A 519 17.78 7.86 1.22
CA ILE A 519 16.69 7.14 1.87
C ILE A 519 16.51 7.61 3.32
N VAL A 520 17.61 7.78 4.06
CA VAL A 520 17.55 8.10 5.50
C VAL A 520 16.91 9.47 5.73
N PRO A 521 17.32 10.57 5.06
CA PRO A 521 16.67 11.87 5.24
C PRO A 521 15.21 11.88 4.81
N ALA A 522 14.85 11.22 3.71
CA ALA A 522 13.46 11.15 3.24
C ALA A 522 12.56 10.39 4.23
N ALA A 523 13.03 9.24 4.73
CA ALA A 523 12.32 8.46 5.75
C ALA A 523 12.21 9.23 7.06
N TRP A 524 13.29 9.88 7.50
CA TRP A 524 13.32 10.71 8.71
C TRP A 524 12.36 11.89 8.60
N HIS A 525 12.35 12.60 7.47
CA HIS A 525 11.41 13.70 7.22
C HIS A 525 9.96 13.22 7.31
N SER A 526 9.61 12.16 6.56
CA SER A 526 8.27 11.57 6.58
C SER A 526 7.83 11.17 8.00
N HIS A 527 8.73 10.56 8.77
CA HIS A 527 8.46 10.19 10.16
C HIS A 527 8.20 11.41 11.06
N ASN A 528 9.00 12.46 10.95
CA ASN A 528 8.85 13.67 11.77
C ASN A 528 7.60 14.47 11.44
N VAL A 529 7.26 14.60 10.15
CA VAL A 529 5.99 15.22 9.71
C VAL A 529 4.81 14.53 10.39
N ARG A 530 4.76 13.20 10.34
CA ARG A 530 3.70 12.41 10.99
C ARG A 530 3.63 12.63 12.50
N LYS A 531 4.78 12.67 13.17
CA LYS A 531 4.85 12.90 14.63
C LYS A 531 4.30 14.29 15.00
N ARG A 532 4.53 15.31 14.19
CA ARG A 532 4.02 16.66 14.39
C ARG A 532 2.51 16.74 14.15
N MET A 533 2.03 16.25 13.01
CA MET A 533 0.60 16.30 12.68
C MET A 533 -0.27 15.50 13.66
N LYS A 534 0.24 14.39 14.20
CA LYS A 534 -0.44 13.64 15.28
C LYS A 534 -0.48 14.37 16.62
N ARG A 535 0.44 15.30 16.88
CA ARG A 535 0.48 16.09 18.12
C ARG A 535 -0.57 17.20 18.08
N ASP A 536 -0.78 17.79 16.91
CA ASP A 536 -1.79 18.84 16.69
C ASP A 536 -3.23 18.31 16.67
N GLN A 537 -3.45 17.00 16.50
CA GLN A 537 -4.77 16.36 16.65
C GLN A 537 -5.11 15.97 18.10
N ARG A 538 -4.16 16.11 19.04
CA ARG A 538 -4.33 15.75 20.46
C ARG A 538 -4.37 16.95 21.40
N LEU A 539 -4.03 18.13 20.89
CA LEU A 539 -4.26 19.43 21.51
C LEU A 539 -5.59 19.96 20.97
#